data_AF-A0A2S9GM94-F1
#
_entry.id   AF-A0A2S9GM94-F1
#
_cell.length_a   1.000
_cell.length_b   1.000
_cell.length_c   1.000
_cell.angle_alpha   90.00
_cell.angle_beta   90.00
_cell.angle_gamma   90.00
#
_symmetry.space_group_name_H-M   'P 1'
#
loop_
_entity.id
_entity.type
_entity.pdbx_description
1 polymer ?
#
loop_
_entity_poly.entity_id
_entity_poly.type
_entity_poly.pdbx_seq_one_letter_code
_entity_poly.pdbx_strand_id
1 'polypeptide(L)' 'QRALSLAVDGTLGDLTRVEARMGMPAPQSDDPRWSLDLAGGALMDLGCYGLHIMRRFGNPTVVSATATQRTPGVDESCDV' A
#
# COMPACT_ATOMS: atom_id res chain seq x y z
N GLN A 1 9.08 12.50 6.38
CA GLN A 1 9.01 13.91 6.83
C GLN A 1 9.47 14.86 5.72
N ARG A 2 10.72 14.80 5.22
CA ARG A 2 11.19 15.72 4.14
C ARG A 2 10.32 15.72 2.88
N ALA A 3 9.89 14.55 2.40
CA ALA A 3 9.01 14.44 1.24
C ALA A 3 7.67 15.18 1.43
N LEU A 4 7.10 15.14 2.63
CA LEU A 4 5.88 15.89 2.96
C LEU A 4 6.14 17.39 2.94
N SER A 5 7.26 17.84 3.50
CA SER A 5 7.64 19.26 3.49
C SER A 5 7.76 19.78 2.06
N LEU A 6 8.45 19.04 1.17
CA LEU A 6 8.61 19.41 -0.23
C LEU A 6 7.28 19.45 -1.01
N ALA A 7 6.31 18.62 -0.63
CA ALA A 7 4.99 18.62 -1.26
C ALA A 7 4.10 19.80 -0.85
N VAL A 8 4.40 20.47 0.27
CA VAL A 8 3.60 21.60 0.77
C VAL A 8 4.31 22.96 0.64
N ASP A 9 5.64 22.98 0.52
CA ASP A 9 6.43 24.22 0.47
C ASP A 9 6.51 24.86 -0.94
N GLY A 10 5.84 24.27 -1.93
CA GLY A 10 5.78 24.76 -3.31
C GLY A 10 6.97 24.37 -4.18
N THR A 11 7.98 23.67 -3.64
CA THR A 11 9.17 23.25 -4.41
C THR A 11 8.81 22.37 -5.62
N LEU A 12 7.75 21.56 -5.50
CA LEU A 12 7.32 20.63 -6.54
C LEU A 12 6.27 21.20 -7.51
N GLY A 13 5.80 22.43 -7.31
CA GLY A 13 4.63 22.97 -8.02
C GLY A 13 3.36 22.19 -7.65
N ASP A 14 2.43 22.06 -8.61
CA ASP A 14 1.18 21.34 -8.41
C ASP A 14 1.41 19.83 -8.37
N LEU A 15 1.03 19.19 -7.26
CA LEU A 15 1.12 17.75 -7.09
C LEU A 15 0.07 17.04 -7.95
N THR A 16 0.52 16.30 -8.97
CA THR A 16 -0.37 15.62 -9.94
C THR A 16 -0.49 14.12 -9.71
N ARG A 17 0.52 13.48 -9.09
CA ARG A 17 0.55 12.03 -8.84
C ARG A 17 1.40 11.71 -7.61
N VAL A 18 0.91 10.77 -6.80
CA VAL A 18 1.65 10.14 -5.71
C VAL A 18 1.63 8.64 -5.95
N GLU A 19 2.80 8.00 -5.89
CA GLU A 19 2.93 6.56 -6.04
C GLU A 19 3.79 6.01 -4.91
N ALA A 20 3.28 5.01 -4.21
CA ALA A 20 3.98 4.32 -3.14
C ALA A 20 4.05 2.83 -3.47
N ARG A 21 5.27 2.28 -3.48
CA ARG A 21 5.50 0.85 -3.70
C ARG A 21 6.13 0.26 -2.45
N MET A 22 5.45 -0.73 -1.88
CA MET A 22 5.93 -1.47 -0.72
C MET A 22 6.13 -2.92 -1.14
N GLY A 23 7.25 -3.51 -0.74
CA GLY A 23 7.56 -4.89 -1.11
C GLY A 23 8.65 -5.47 -0.22
N MET A 24 8.60 -6.77 -0.04
CA MET A 24 9.63 -7.58 0.62
C MET A 24 9.66 -8.97 -0.03
N PRO A 25 10.72 -9.76 0.20
CA PRO A 25 10.70 -11.17 -0.16
C PRO A 25 9.51 -11.89 0.48
N ALA A 26 8.90 -12.83 -0.24
CA ALA A 26 7.78 -13.60 0.31
C ALA A 26 8.20 -14.36 1.57
N PRO A 27 7.45 -14.28 2.67
CA PRO A 27 7.71 -15.09 3.85
C PRO A 27 7.47 -16.58 3.61
N GLN A 28 7.85 -17.38 4.61
CA GLN A 28 7.58 -18.82 4.63
C GLN A 28 6.07 -19.08 4.54
N SER A 29 5.68 -20.26 4.04
CA SER A 29 4.28 -20.59 3.76
C SER A 29 3.40 -20.70 5.00
N ASP A 30 3.99 -20.88 6.18
CA ASP A 30 3.33 -20.97 7.49
C ASP A 30 3.29 -19.63 8.25
N ASP A 31 3.79 -18.54 7.65
CA ASP A 31 3.77 -17.22 8.26
C ASP A 31 2.32 -16.73 8.49
N PRO A 32 2.00 -16.15 9.66
CA PRO A 32 0.64 -15.68 9.98
C PRO A 32 0.09 -14.64 9.01
N ARG A 33 0.94 -13.96 8.24
CA ARG A 33 0.51 -13.02 7.19
C ARG A 33 -0.22 -13.69 6.02
N TRP A 34 -0.19 -15.02 5.94
CA TRP A 34 -1.01 -15.78 4.99
C TRP A 34 -2.36 -16.25 5.54
N SER A 35 -2.73 -15.83 6.76
CA SER A 35 -3.99 -16.20 7.39
C SER A 35 -5.10 -15.20 7.10
N LEU A 36 -6.20 -15.66 6.49
CA LEU A 36 -7.41 -14.85 6.31
C LEU A 36 -8.06 -14.50 7.66
N ASP A 37 -8.07 -15.44 8.61
CA ASP A 37 -8.68 -15.25 9.95
C ASP A 37 -7.98 -14.14 10.75
N LEU A 38 -6.71 -13.87 10.43
CA LEU A 38 -5.93 -12.78 11.01
C LEU A 38 -5.90 -11.52 10.13
N ALA A 39 -6.73 -11.48 9.07
CA ALA A 39 -6.74 -10.41 8.06
C ALA A 39 -5.36 -10.16 7.43
N GLY A 40 -4.68 -11.25 7.05
CA GLY A 40 -3.41 -11.23 6.33
C GLY A 40 -3.54 -10.76 4.88
N GLY A 41 -2.47 -10.94 4.10
CA GLY A 41 -2.33 -10.48 2.72
C GLY A 41 -1.36 -9.31 2.57
N ALA A 42 -0.79 -9.15 1.38
CA ALA A 42 0.22 -8.12 1.11
C ALA A 42 -0.31 -6.70 1.29
N LEU A 43 -1.58 -6.45 0.96
CA LEU A 43 -2.24 -5.17 1.19
C LEU A 43 -2.30 -4.84 2.69
N MET A 44 -2.63 -5.83 3.52
CA MET A 44 -2.77 -5.63 4.97
C MET A 44 -1.41 -5.56 5.68
N ASP A 45 -0.42 -6.33 5.25
CA ASP A 45 0.93 -6.32 5.83
C ASP A 45 1.74 -5.07 5.40
N LEU A 46 1.70 -4.72 4.12
CA LEU A 46 2.59 -3.71 3.52
C LEU A 46 1.83 -2.54 2.92
N GLY A 47 0.80 -2.83 2.13
CA GLY A 47 0.06 -1.82 1.37
C GLY A 47 -0.64 -0.78 2.26
N CYS A 48 -1.05 -1.17 3.46
CA CYS A 48 -1.68 -0.28 4.44
C CYS A 48 -0.78 0.92 4.81
N TYR A 49 0.54 0.75 4.85
CA TYR A 49 1.50 1.83 5.06
C TYR A 49 1.59 2.76 3.84
N GLY A 50 1.57 2.19 2.63
CA GLY A 50 1.51 2.95 1.38
C GLY A 50 0.27 3.83 1.33
N LEU A 51 -0.91 3.25 1.59
CA LEU A 51 -2.19 3.95 1.68
C LEU A 51 -2.17 5.03 2.77
N HIS A 52 -1.59 4.72 3.94
CA HIS A 52 -1.44 5.70 5.01
C HIS A 52 -0.59 6.90 4.60
N ILE A 53 0.54 6.65 3.91
CA ILE A 53 1.41 7.72 3.39
C ILE A 53 0.68 8.54 2.33
N MET A 54 -0.04 7.91 1.40
CA MET A 54 -0.79 8.61 0.36
C MET A 54 -1.83 9.57 0.93
N ARG A 55 -2.51 9.18 2.02
CA ARG A 55 -3.45 10.05 2.75
C ARG A 55 -2.82 11.30 3.37
N ARG A 56 -1.48 11.35 3.46
CA ARG A 56 -0.79 12.57 3.91
C ARG A 56 -0.73 13.65 2.84
N PHE A 57 -1.02 13.31 1.59
CA PHE A 57 -1.03 14.21 0.44
C PHE A 57 -2.45 14.57 -0.03
N GLY A 58 -3.50 14.08 0.62
CA GLY A 58 -4.89 14.36 0.28
C GLY A 58 -5.87 13.32 0.81
N ASN A 59 -7.10 13.32 0.29
CA ASN A 59 -8.14 12.35 0.65
C ASN A 59 -8.48 11.45 -0.56
N PRO A 60 -7.64 10.44 -0.88
CA PRO A 60 -7.84 9.61 -2.05
C PRO A 60 -9.09 8.74 -1.94
N THR A 61 -9.71 8.45 -3.08
CA THR A 61 -10.78 7.45 -3.23
C THR A 61 -10.24 6.32 -4.09
N VAL A 62 -10.53 5.08 -3.70
CA VAL A 62 -10.15 3.89 -4.49
C VAL A 62 -11.05 3.82 -5.72
N VAL A 63 -10.44 3.78 -6.91
CA VAL A 63 -11.15 3.70 -8.20
C VAL A 63 -10.95 2.36 -8.91
N SER A 64 -9.86 1.66 -8.60
CA SER A 64 -9.51 0.35 -9.15
C SER A 64 -8.55 -0.36 -8.20
N ALA A 65 -8.54 -1.68 -8.23
CA ALA A 65 -7.51 -2.49 -7.59
C ALA A 65 -7.33 -3.80 -8.36
N THR A 66 -6.11 -4.32 -8.40
CA THR A 66 -5.78 -5.64 -8.96
C THR A 66 -5.01 -6.43 -7.92
N ALA A 67 -5.36 -7.69 -7.72
CA ALA A 67 -4.66 -8.56 -6.77
C ALA A 67 -4.44 -9.96 -7.33
N THR A 68 -3.29 -10.54 -7.02
CA THR A 68 -3.04 -11.98 -7.17
C THR A 68 -3.27 -12.63 -5.82
N GLN A 69 -4.21 -13.56 -5.75
CA GLN A 69 -4.48 -14.28 -4.51
C GLN A 69 -3.55 -15.47 -4.35
N ARG A 70 -2.99 -15.63 -3.14
CA ARG A 70 -2.29 -16.86 -2.74
C ARG A 70 -3.28 -17.96 -2.40
N THR A 71 -4.28 -17.60 -1.61
CA THR A 71 -5.45 -18.39 -1.24
C THR A 71 -6.69 -17.51 -1.32
N PRO A 72 -7.91 -18.07 -1.40
CA PRO A 72 -9.12 -17.25 -1.48
C PRO A 72 -9.19 -16.22 -0.35
N GLY A 73 -9.22 -14.94 -0.71
CA GLY A 73 -9.30 -13.82 0.24
C GLY A 73 -7.97 -13.30 0.78
N VAL A 74 -6.83 -13.93 0.46
CA VAL A 74 -5.50 -13.48 0.88
C VAL A 74 -4.65 -13.14 -0.35
N ASP A 75 -4.34 -11.87 -0.54
CA ASP A 75 -3.51 -11.40 -1.64
C ASP A 75 -2.02 -11.66 -1.40
N GLU A 76 -1.35 -12.26 -2.38
CA GLU A 76 0.12 -12.33 -2.46
C GLU A 76 0.71 -11.01 -2.95
N SER A 77 -0.03 -10.32 -3.81
CA SER A 77 0.27 -8.98 -4.29
C SER A 77 -1.02 -8.20 -4.55
N CYS A 78 -0.98 -6.89 -4.30
CA CYS A 78 -2.10 -6.00 -4.55
C CYS A 78 -1.59 -4.63 -5.03
N ASP A 79 -2.20 -4.14 -6.10
CA ASP A 79 -2.08 -2.79 -6.64
C ASP A 79 -3.44 -2.10 -6.47
N VAL A 80 -3.47 -0.92 -5.84
CA VAL A 80 -4.69 -0.20 -5.43
C VAL A 80 -4.53 1.32 -5.58
#